data_AF-A0A4U2ZRN8-F1
#
_entry.id   AF-A0A4U2ZRN8-F1
#
_cell.length_a   1.000
_cell.length_b   1.000
_cell.length_c   1.000
_cell.angle_alpha   90.00
_cell.angle_beta   90.00
_cell.angle_gamma   90.00
#
_symmetry.space_group_name_H-M   'P 1'
#
loop_
_entity.id
_entity.type
_entity.pdbx_description
1 polymer ?
#
loop_
_entity_poly.entity_id
_entity_poly.type
_entity_poly.pdbx_seq_one_letter_code
_entity_poly.pdbx_strand_id
1 'polypeptide(L)'
;GETGPTGATGITGPTGIPGTIQTTNLLYFTFSDGEKLIYTNADGIAQYGTTQILSPSEVSYINLFINGILQPQPFYEVTAGQLTLLDAEPPSQGSSIILQFIIIN
;
A
#
# COMPACT_ATOMS: atom_id res chain seq x y z
N GLY A 1 -4.02 -49.89 18.49
CA GLY A 1 -4.51 -50.35 17.18
C GLY A 1 -3.60 -49.76 16.13
N GLU A 2 -3.20 -50.56 15.15
CA GLU A 2 -2.25 -50.12 14.11
C GLU A 2 -2.94 -49.17 13.13
N THR A 3 -2.29 -48.06 12.80
CA THR A 3 -2.77 -47.07 11.84
C THR A 3 -2.80 -47.68 10.44
N GLY A 4 -3.95 -47.61 9.75
CA GLY A 4 -4.11 -48.15 8.39
C GLY A 4 -3.26 -47.41 7.34
N PRO A 5 -3.01 -48.05 6.18
CA PRO A 5 -2.13 -47.49 5.15
C PRO A 5 -2.71 -46.25 4.48
N THR A 6 -1.85 -45.27 4.19
CA THR A 6 -2.17 -44.07 3.42
C THR A 6 -2.48 -44.42 1.96
N GLY A 7 -3.58 -43.90 1.43
CA GLY A 7 -3.99 -44.10 0.03
C GLY A 7 -3.07 -43.42 -0.98
N ALA A 8 -3.08 -43.90 -2.24
CA ALA A 8 -2.21 -43.40 -3.29
C ALA A 8 -2.53 -41.95 -3.70
N THR A 9 -1.50 -41.12 -3.83
CA THR A 9 -1.59 -39.75 -4.36
C THR A 9 -1.97 -39.79 -5.84
N GLY A 10 -3.00 -39.04 -6.23
CA GLY A 10 -3.42 -38.90 -7.63
C GLY A 10 -2.41 -38.12 -8.49
N ILE A 11 -2.55 -38.21 -9.81
CA ILE A 11 -1.70 -37.50 -10.76
C ILE A 11 -1.87 -35.98 -10.62
N THR A 12 -0.80 -35.26 -10.31
CA THR A 12 -0.73 -33.80 -10.45
C THR A 12 -0.43 -33.45 -11.90
N GLY A 13 -1.23 -32.56 -12.49
CA GLY A 13 -0.98 -32.00 -13.83
C GLY A 13 0.31 -31.17 -13.88
N PRO A 14 0.80 -30.81 -15.08
CA PRO A 14 2.09 -30.15 -15.23
C PRO A 14 2.11 -28.79 -14.52
N THR A 15 3.05 -28.61 -13.59
CA THR A 15 3.35 -27.31 -12.97
C THR A 15 4.15 -26.46 -13.97
N GLY A 16 3.47 -25.61 -14.73
CA GLY A 16 4.15 -24.51 -15.42
C GLY A 16 4.77 -23.54 -14.41
N ILE A 17 5.84 -22.83 -14.78
CA ILE A 17 6.25 -21.63 -14.04
C ILE A 17 5.09 -20.64 -14.17
N PRO A 18 4.44 -20.19 -13.08
CA PRO A 18 3.44 -19.14 -13.19
C PRO A 18 4.10 -17.91 -13.82
N GLY A 19 3.53 -17.40 -14.92
CA GLY A 19 4.07 -16.24 -15.62
C GLY A 19 4.28 -15.06 -14.67
N THR A 20 5.46 -14.47 -14.69
CA THR A 20 5.79 -13.30 -13.87
C THR A 20 4.83 -12.16 -14.18
N ILE A 21 4.13 -11.65 -13.16
CA ILE A 21 3.34 -10.42 -13.27
C ILE A 21 4.27 -9.22 -13.05
N GLN A 22 4.33 -8.32 -14.03
CA GLN A 22 5.10 -7.09 -13.91
C GLN A 22 4.34 -6.08 -13.06
N THR A 23 5.03 -5.40 -12.14
CA THR A 23 4.42 -4.36 -11.30
C THR A 23 5.31 -3.13 -11.23
N THR A 24 4.69 -1.97 -11.07
CA THR A 24 5.36 -0.69 -10.80
C THR A 24 5.05 -0.27 -9.36
N ASN A 25 6.08 0.12 -8.60
CA ASN A 25 5.95 0.61 -7.24
C ASN A 25 6.35 2.08 -7.18
N LEU A 26 5.42 2.95 -6.74
CA LEU A 26 5.66 4.38 -6.55
C LEU A 26 5.36 4.76 -5.12
N LEU A 27 6.16 5.69 -4.56
CA LEU A 27 6.03 6.14 -3.18
C LEU A 27 5.80 7.64 -3.17
N TYR A 28 4.74 8.09 -2.52
CA TYR A 28 4.62 9.46 -2.02
C TYR A 28 5.05 9.48 -0.57
N PHE A 29 5.89 10.45 -0.20
CA PHE A 29 6.46 10.57 1.14
C PHE A 29 6.30 12.00 1.66
N THR A 30 5.85 12.14 2.90
CA THR A 30 5.85 13.42 3.62
C THR A 30 6.05 13.22 5.13
N PHE A 31 6.24 14.31 5.86
CA PHE A 31 6.26 14.32 7.31
C PHE A 31 5.03 15.03 7.85
N SER A 32 4.45 14.49 8.92
CA SER A 32 3.40 15.20 9.65
C SER A 32 3.97 16.43 10.35
N ASP A 33 3.20 17.51 10.37
CA ASP A 33 3.45 18.69 11.21
C ASP A 33 2.83 18.57 12.60
N GLY A 34 2.06 17.51 12.87
CA GLY A 34 1.35 17.32 14.13
C GLY A 34 -0.06 17.89 14.17
N GLU A 35 -0.53 18.53 13.09
CA GLU A 35 -1.82 19.24 13.07
C GLU A 35 -2.67 18.85 11.85
N LYS A 36 -2.05 18.61 10.69
CA LYS A 36 -2.77 18.28 9.45
C LYS A 36 -3.38 16.89 9.45
N LEU A 37 -4.55 16.80 8.82
CA LEU A 37 -5.19 15.55 8.38
C LEU A 37 -5.28 15.44 6.86
N ILE A 38 -4.96 16.53 6.15
CA ILE A 38 -5.01 16.61 4.69
C ILE A 38 -3.60 16.86 4.18
N TYR A 39 -3.13 15.99 3.30
CA TYR A 39 -1.83 16.07 2.65
C TYR A 39 -2.00 16.13 1.15
N THR A 40 -1.21 16.98 0.51
CA THR A 40 -1.32 17.28 -0.92
C THR A 40 0.00 17.01 -1.64
N ASN A 41 -0.01 17.14 -2.97
CA ASN A 41 1.21 17.05 -3.76
C ASN A 41 2.31 18.03 -3.33
N ALA A 42 1.93 19.19 -2.77
CA ALA A 42 2.87 20.21 -2.31
C ALA A 42 3.63 19.78 -1.04
N ASP A 43 3.04 18.90 -0.23
CA ASP A 43 3.68 18.37 0.98
C ASP A 43 4.65 17.23 0.66
N GLY A 44 4.64 16.71 -0.57
CA GLY A 44 5.46 15.57 -1.00
C GLY A 44 6.94 15.90 -1.11
N ILE A 45 7.79 14.98 -0.65
CA ILE A 45 9.25 15.12 -0.64
C ILE A 45 9.88 14.34 -1.81
N ALA A 46 10.30 15.06 -2.85
CA ALA A 46 10.80 14.47 -4.11
C ALA A 46 12.05 13.58 -3.95
N GLN A 47 12.88 13.78 -2.92
CA GLN A 47 14.06 12.94 -2.68
C GLN A 47 13.74 11.52 -2.23
N TYR A 48 12.49 11.24 -1.82
CA TYR A 48 12.06 9.93 -1.32
C TYR A 48 11.04 9.23 -2.22
N GLY A 49 10.68 9.82 -3.37
CA GLY A 49 9.76 9.22 -4.33
C GLY A 49 9.08 10.25 -5.25
N THR A 50 7.83 9.96 -5.62
CA THR A 50 6.98 10.92 -6.33
C THR A 50 6.40 11.95 -5.38
N THR A 51 6.18 13.16 -5.86
CA THR A 51 5.38 14.16 -5.14
C THR A 51 3.91 14.07 -5.49
N GLN A 52 3.53 13.27 -6.49
CA GLN A 52 2.14 13.15 -6.95
C GLN A 52 1.42 12.02 -6.21
N ILE A 53 0.32 12.36 -5.56
CA ILE A 53 -0.68 11.43 -5.06
C ILE A 53 -1.57 11.03 -6.24
N LEU A 54 -1.48 9.76 -6.64
CA LEU A 54 -2.22 9.22 -7.79
C LEU A 54 -3.68 8.93 -7.46
N SER A 55 -4.54 8.97 -8.48
CA SER A 55 -5.93 8.57 -8.31
C SER A 55 -6.03 7.07 -8.01
N PRO A 56 -6.94 6.62 -7.11
CA PRO A 56 -7.22 5.19 -6.93
C PRO A 56 -7.67 4.48 -8.21
N SER A 57 -8.20 5.21 -9.19
CA SER A 57 -8.59 4.65 -10.50
C SER A 57 -7.41 4.34 -11.43
N GLU A 58 -6.22 4.86 -11.13
CA GLU A 58 -5.01 4.76 -11.96
C GLU A 58 -4.03 3.70 -11.44
N VAL A 59 -4.33 3.09 -10.28
CA VAL A 59 -3.45 2.16 -9.57
C VAL A 59 -4.20 0.91 -9.15
N SER A 60 -3.48 -0.19 -8.93
CA SER A 60 -4.10 -1.45 -8.52
C SER A 60 -4.29 -1.53 -7.00
N TYR A 61 -3.33 -1.01 -6.23
CA TYR A 61 -3.40 -0.96 -4.77
C TYR A 61 -2.78 0.32 -4.22
N ILE A 62 -3.30 0.73 -3.07
CA ILE A 62 -2.76 1.83 -2.27
C ILE A 62 -2.58 1.32 -0.85
N ASN A 63 -1.37 1.40 -0.33
CA ASN A 63 -1.08 1.19 1.08
C ASN A 63 -0.67 2.52 1.71
N LEU A 64 -1.29 2.86 2.84
CA LEU A 64 -0.87 4.00 3.65
C LEU A 64 -0.09 3.49 4.87
N PHE A 65 1.08 4.07 5.12
CA PHE A 65 1.85 3.84 6.33
C PHE A 65 2.00 5.15 7.10
N ILE A 66 1.68 5.13 8.38
CA ILE A 66 1.91 6.25 9.30
C ILE A 66 2.85 5.76 10.40
N ASN A 67 4.00 6.43 10.55
CA ASN A 67 5.07 6.05 11.46
C ASN A 67 5.47 4.56 11.34
N GLY A 68 5.46 4.04 10.12
CA GLY A 68 5.77 2.64 9.80
C GLY A 68 4.63 1.63 9.99
N ILE A 69 3.44 2.05 10.44
CA ILE A 69 2.27 1.18 10.65
C ILE A 69 1.30 1.29 9.47
N LEU A 70 0.92 0.14 8.89
CA LEU A 70 -0.08 0.04 7.83
C LEU A 70 -1.45 0.51 8.34
N GLN A 71 -2.04 1.48 7.67
CA GLN A 71 -3.37 2.01 7.93
C GLN A 71 -4.38 1.31 7.00
N PRO A 72 -5.49 0.76 7.52
CA PRO A 72 -6.51 0.14 6.69
C PRO A 72 -7.51 1.16 6.11
N GLN A 73 -8.21 0.75 5.06
CA GLN A 73 -8.99 1.63 4.17
C GLN A 73 -10.18 2.40 4.78
N PRO A 74 -10.81 2.05 5.92
CA PRO A 74 -11.82 2.96 6.48
C PRO A 74 -11.20 4.21 7.13
N PHE A 75 -9.90 4.24 7.42
CA PHE A 75 -9.25 5.34 8.16
C PHE A 75 -8.72 6.47 7.27
N TYR A 76 -8.73 6.30 5.95
CA TYR A 76 -8.24 7.32 5.03
C TYR A 76 -8.93 7.26 3.68
N GLU A 77 -8.94 8.39 2.99
CA GLU A 77 -9.39 8.54 1.62
C GLU A 77 -8.27 9.09 0.76
N VAL A 78 -8.14 8.58 -0.46
CA VAL A 78 -7.20 9.09 -1.46
C VAL A 78 -7.98 9.54 -2.68
N THR A 79 -7.70 10.75 -3.12
CA THR A 79 -8.12 11.27 -4.43
C THR A 79 -6.91 11.79 -5.18
N ALA A 80 -7.07 12.08 -6.47
CA ALA A 80 -5.97 12.65 -7.25
C ALA A 80 -5.46 13.93 -6.59
N GLY A 81 -4.19 13.91 -6.17
CA GLY A 81 -3.52 15.04 -5.54
C GLY A 81 -3.74 15.21 -4.03
N GLN A 82 -4.53 14.35 -3.36
CA GLN A 82 -4.87 14.52 -1.96
C GLN A 82 -5.03 13.20 -1.19
N LEU A 83 -4.47 13.16 0.01
CA LEU A 83 -4.75 12.18 1.06
C LEU A 83 -5.51 12.87 2.19
N THR A 84 -6.61 12.26 2.64
CA THR A 84 -7.39 12.70 3.82
C THR A 84 -7.39 11.60 4.86
N LEU A 85 -7.00 11.91 6.10
CA LEU A 85 -7.14 11.01 7.25
C LEU A 85 -8.51 11.23 7.90
N LEU A 86 -9.32 10.18 8.03
CA LEU A 86 -10.76 10.29 8.31
C LEU A 86 -11.15 10.09 9.79
N ASP A 87 -10.43 9.22 10.50
CA ASP A 87 -10.76 8.84 11.88
C ASP A 87 -9.48 8.66 12.72
N ALA A 88 -8.48 9.48 12.40
CA ALA A 88 -7.20 9.51 13.10
C ALA A 88 -7.00 10.89 13.72
N GLU A 89 -6.53 10.91 14.97
CA GLU A 89 -5.83 12.09 15.48
C GLU A 89 -4.66 12.43 14.54
N PRO A 90 -4.34 13.72 14.34
CA PRO A 90 -3.20 14.12 13.53
C PRO A 90 -1.95 13.32 13.90
N PRO A 91 -1.23 12.73 12.93
CA PRO A 91 -0.02 11.97 13.25
C PRO A 91 0.96 12.89 13.97
N SER A 92 1.66 12.38 15.00
CA SER A 92 2.61 13.18 15.77
C SER A 92 3.60 13.91 14.86
N GLN A 93 3.97 15.13 15.24
CA GLN A 93 4.94 15.93 14.49
C GLN A 93 6.21 15.13 14.17
N GLY A 94 6.65 15.19 12.90
CA GLY A 94 7.80 14.45 12.39
C GLY A 94 7.53 12.98 12.06
N SER A 95 6.31 12.46 12.28
CA SER A 95 5.94 11.11 11.86
C SER A 95 6.01 10.99 10.33
N SER A 96 6.59 9.90 9.85
CA SER A 96 6.60 9.60 8.42
C SER A 96 5.21 9.18 7.94
N ILE A 97 4.82 9.70 6.78
CA ILE A 97 3.58 9.33 6.09
C ILE A 97 3.97 8.90 4.69
N ILE A 98 3.65 7.65 4.36
CA ILE A 98 4.02 7.02 3.10
C ILE A 98 2.78 6.47 2.44
N LEU A 99 2.47 6.94 1.23
CA LEU A 99 1.53 6.30 0.33
C LEU A 99 2.30 5.48 -0.70
N GLN A 100 2.09 4.18 -0.69
CA GLN A 100 2.63 3.27 -1.68
C GLN A 100 1.56 2.93 -2.71
N PHE A 101 1.85 3.24 -3.97
CA PHE A 101 1.04 2.89 -5.12
C PHE A 101 1.65 1.66 -5.80
N ILE A 102 0.84 0.62 -6.00
CA ILE A 102 1.22 -0.58 -6.76
C ILE A 102 0.35 -0.62 -8.00
N ILE A 103 1.00 -0.69 -9.17
CA ILE A 103 0.35 -0.82 -10.48
C ILE A 103 0.73 -2.19 -11.02
N ILE A 104 -0.26 -3.01 -11.35
CA ILE A 104 -0.06 -4.24 -12.13
C ILE A 104 -0.12 -3.87 -13.61
N ASN A 105 0.91 -4.25 -14.38
CA ASN A 105 1.05 -3.90 -15.80
C ASN A 105 0.45 -4.95 -16.74
#